data_AF-A0A7X4Y5D5-F1
#
_entry.id   AF-A0A7X4Y5D5-F1
#
_cell.length_a   1.000
_cell.length_b   1.000
_cell.length_c   1.000
_cell.angle_alpha   90.00
_cell.angle_beta   90.00
_cell.angle_gamma   90.00
#
_symmetry.space_group_name_H-M   'P 1'
#
loop_
_entity.id
_entity.type
_entity.pdbx_description
1 polymer ?
#
loop_
_entity_poly.entity_id
_entity_poly.type
_entity_poly.pdbx_seq_one_letter_code
_entity_poly.pdbx_strand_id
1 'polypeptide(L)'
;MNWHVAKRMGVVLAVALLAACSDDGEGGGKTDGGTTSDGGTNTGKSLGPGLGRSKDDPTGQAFALPAGLTLENPIVAYVPENPEDCDDKYSDEANGTGEEVRVCLIFNNTTSTPITVTLPPGLILKSTSDDVQNGIIVQTVSIVVPPGERYFAPLFAYCVNQDRSTTGLDDRYELGPAVTHKDFQEVFTLLAGKKLTREAAGRVQTVVHHVSQGEGLSAADRATLQSL
;
A
#
# COMPACT_ATOMS: atom_id res chain seq x y z
N MET A 1 -26.82 28.49 -48.04
CA MET A 1 -26.86 27.30 -48.90
C MET A 1 -26.94 26.06 -48.03
N ASN A 2 -27.94 25.22 -48.26
CA ASN A 2 -28.04 23.84 -47.78
C ASN A 2 -26.95 22.99 -48.46
N TRP A 3 -26.39 21.99 -47.76
CA TRP A 3 -26.58 20.57 -48.14
C TRP A 3 -25.99 19.63 -47.07
N HIS A 4 -26.83 18.73 -46.58
CA HIS A 4 -26.50 17.47 -45.92
C HIS A 4 -25.55 16.60 -46.77
N VAL A 5 -24.84 15.62 -46.21
CA VAL A 5 -24.95 14.21 -46.66
C VAL A 5 -24.44 13.34 -45.51
N ALA A 6 -25.38 12.59 -44.93
CA ALA A 6 -25.11 11.44 -44.10
C ALA A 6 -24.54 10.29 -44.94
N LYS A 7 -23.64 9.48 -44.37
CA LYS A 7 -23.58 8.05 -44.69
C LYS A 7 -23.42 7.23 -43.42
N ARG A 8 -24.43 6.36 -43.23
CA ARG A 8 -24.49 5.22 -42.31
C ARG A 8 -23.56 4.10 -42.81
N MET A 9 -23.48 3.05 -41.97
CA MET A 9 -22.87 1.72 -42.11
C MET A 9 -21.56 1.62 -41.29
N GLY A 10 -21.38 0.74 -40.30
CA GLY A 10 -22.15 -0.43 -39.90
C GLY A 10 -21.15 -1.54 -39.50
N VAL A 11 -21.23 -1.96 -38.24
CA VAL A 11 -20.88 -3.30 -37.68
C VAL A 11 -19.41 -3.75 -37.62
N VAL A 12 -18.92 -3.80 -36.38
CA VAL A 12 -18.18 -4.86 -35.65
C VAL A 12 -17.21 -5.76 -36.44
N LEU A 13 -15.94 -5.74 -36.02
CA LEU A 13 -15.16 -6.96 -35.87
C LEU A 13 -14.23 -6.86 -34.65
N ALA A 14 -14.51 -7.68 -33.64
CA ALA A 14 -13.62 -7.92 -32.52
C ALA A 14 -12.50 -8.86 -32.98
N VAL A 15 -11.25 -8.56 -32.61
CA VAL A 15 -10.14 -9.52 -32.67
C VAL A 15 -9.51 -9.55 -31.29
N ALA A 16 -9.83 -10.59 -30.55
CA ALA A 16 -9.15 -10.98 -29.32
C ALA A 16 -7.78 -11.58 -29.69
N LEU A 17 -6.70 -11.01 -29.18
CA LEU A 17 -5.37 -11.62 -29.22
C LEU A 17 -5.17 -12.43 -27.94
N LEU A 18 -5.50 -13.72 -28.00
CA LEU A 18 -5.04 -14.73 -27.05
C LEU A 18 -3.61 -15.13 -27.44
N ALA A 19 -2.63 -14.68 -26.66
CA ALA A 19 -1.30 -15.27 -26.72
C ALA A 19 -1.28 -16.50 -25.80
N ALA A 20 -1.16 -17.66 -26.44
CA ALA A 20 -0.95 -18.95 -25.85
C ALA A 20 0.50 -19.11 -25.37
N CYS A 21 0.69 -19.73 -24.20
CA CYS A 21 1.84 -20.59 -23.97
C CYS A 21 1.29 -21.96 -23.61
N SER A 22 1.64 -22.93 -24.45
CA SER A 22 1.16 -24.31 -24.46
C SER A 22 1.82 -25.11 -23.33
N ASP A 23 1.00 -25.95 -22.72
CA ASP A 23 1.37 -27.13 -21.94
C ASP A 23 1.84 -28.21 -22.94
N ASP A 24 3.01 -28.80 -22.70
CA ASP A 24 3.48 -30.02 -23.39
C ASP A 24 4.01 -30.99 -22.32
N GLY A 25 3.14 -31.92 -21.92
CA GLY A 25 3.50 -33.08 -21.13
C GLY A 25 3.85 -34.27 -22.03
N GLU A 26 5.00 -34.88 -21.79
CA GLU A 26 5.31 -36.24 -22.25
C GLU A 26 5.75 -37.09 -21.05
N GLY A 27 5.00 -38.15 -20.79
CA GLY A 27 5.14 -39.00 -19.60
C GLY A 27 6.09 -40.18 -19.78
N GLY A 28 6.57 -40.71 -18.65
CA GLY A 28 7.19 -42.03 -18.59
C GLY A 28 7.67 -42.45 -17.19
N GLY A 29 6.97 -43.42 -16.60
CA GLY A 29 7.60 -44.44 -15.74
C GLY A 29 7.54 -44.27 -14.21
N LYS A 30 6.75 -45.13 -13.57
CA LYS A 30 6.47 -45.27 -12.12
C LYS A 30 7.70 -45.54 -11.23
N THR A 31 7.65 -45.03 -9.99
CA THR A 31 7.85 -45.85 -8.77
C THR A 31 7.06 -45.28 -7.60
N ASP A 32 6.30 -46.15 -6.95
CA ASP A 32 5.46 -45.87 -5.79
C ASP A 32 6.32 -45.64 -4.54
N GLY A 33 6.10 -44.51 -3.87
CA GLY A 33 6.71 -44.18 -2.59
C GLY A 33 5.76 -43.28 -1.81
N GLY A 34 4.85 -43.89 -1.05
CA GLY A 34 3.92 -43.16 -0.19
C GLY A 34 4.68 -42.24 0.75
N THR A 35 4.40 -40.95 0.65
CA THR A 35 4.65 -39.99 1.74
C THR A 35 3.45 -39.05 1.80
N THR A 36 3.13 -38.68 3.02
CA THR A 36 1.92 -38.05 3.52
C THR A 36 1.48 -36.80 2.76
N SER A 37 0.16 -36.64 2.62
CA SER A 37 -0.47 -35.36 2.31
C SER A 37 -0.09 -34.34 3.39
N ASP A 38 0.92 -33.53 3.11
CA ASP A 38 1.08 -32.27 3.81
C ASP A 38 0.31 -31.21 3.03
N GLY A 39 -0.83 -30.81 3.59
CA GLY A 39 -1.62 -29.66 3.15
C GLY A 39 -0.86 -28.37 3.40
N GLY A 40 0.24 -28.16 2.66
CA GLY A 40 0.96 -26.90 2.62
C GLY A 40 0.21 -25.91 1.75
N THR A 41 -0.55 -25.02 2.37
CA THR A 41 -0.92 -23.72 1.78
C THR A 41 0.34 -23.08 1.20
N ASN A 42 0.31 -22.62 -0.05
CA ASN A 42 1.42 -21.98 -0.74
C ASN A 42 2.19 -20.98 0.16
N THR A 43 3.27 -21.41 0.82
CA THR A 43 4.15 -20.65 1.71
C THR A 43 5.14 -19.75 0.94
N GLY A 44 4.78 -19.32 -0.26
CA GLY A 44 5.68 -18.61 -1.16
C GLY A 44 5.61 -17.09 -0.96
N LYS A 45 6.69 -16.48 -0.46
CA LYS A 45 6.97 -15.03 -0.46
C LYS A 45 6.11 -14.14 0.45
N SER A 46 6.15 -14.37 1.76
CA SER A 46 5.61 -13.45 2.79
C SER A 46 6.50 -13.42 4.02
N LEU A 47 6.78 -12.22 4.53
CA LEU A 47 7.48 -12.03 5.80
C LEU A 47 6.60 -12.36 7.02
N GLY A 48 5.29 -12.15 6.89
CA GLY A 48 4.32 -12.37 7.95
C GLY A 48 2.90 -12.00 7.51
N PRO A 49 1.92 -12.12 8.43
CA PRO A 49 0.52 -11.78 8.18
C PRO A 49 0.37 -10.36 7.61
N GLY A 50 -0.51 -10.19 6.62
CA GLY A 50 -0.77 -8.93 5.91
C GLY A 50 0.34 -8.43 4.98
N LEU A 51 1.49 -9.12 4.90
CA LEU A 51 2.67 -8.73 4.13
C LEU A 51 2.96 -9.70 2.99
N GLY A 52 3.56 -9.20 1.90
CA GLY A 52 3.85 -10.02 0.72
C GLY A 52 2.56 -10.60 0.15
N ARG A 53 2.53 -11.91 -0.08
CA ARG A 53 1.34 -12.62 -0.58
C ARG A 53 0.32 -13.03 0.49
N SER A 54 0.51 -12.62 1.73
CA SER A 54 -0.37 -13.01 2.84
C SER A 54 -1.71 -12.29 2.70
N LYS A 55 -2.80 -13.02 2.94
CA LYS A 55 -4.16 -12.48 3.09
C LYS A 55 -4.64 -12.41 4.54
N ASP A 56 -3.86 -12.96 5.47
CA ASP A 56 -4.15 -12.82 6.90
C ASP A 56 -4.04 -11.36 7.35
N ASP A 57 -4.72 -11.05 8.46
CA ASP A 57 -4.66 -9.72 9.08
C ASP A 57 -3.23 -9.35 9.51
N PRO A 58 -2.76 -8.11 9.23
CA PRO A 58 -1.44 -7.66 9.69
C PRO A 58 -1.30 -7.79 11.21
N THR A 59 -0.10 -8.18 11.66
CA THR A 59 0.23 -8.31 13.09
C THR A 59 1.37 -7.39 13.48
N GLY A 60 1.40 -6.99 14.76
CA GLY A 60 2.42 -6.08 15.27
C GLY A 60 1.99 -5.39 16.55
N GLN A 61 2.63 -4.27 16.85
CA GLN A 61 2.27 -3.43 17.98
C GLN A 61 1.00 -2.64 17.66
N ALA A 62 -0.01 -2.73 18.53
CA ALA A 62 -1.23 -1.94 18.37
C ALA A 62 -0.92 -0.43 18.40
N PHE A 63 -1.56 0.31 17.49
CA PHE A 63 -1.52 1.77 17.47
C PHE A 63 -2.83 2.33 18.01
N ALA A 64 -2.74 3.41 18.79
CA ALA A 64 -3.88 4.14 19.29
C ALA A 64 -3.68 5.63 19.01
N LEU A 65 -4.76 6.30 18.64
CA LEU A 65 -4.76 7.75 18.49
C LEU A 65 -4.55 8.43 19.86
N PRO A 66 -3.95 9.63 19.90
CA PRO A 66 -3.92 10.45 21.10
C PRO A 66 -5.34 10.71 21.64
N ALA A 67 -5.47 10.82 22.96
CA ALA A 67 -6.76 11.15 23.58
C ALA A 67 -7.33 12.47 23.04
N GLY A 68 -8.64 12.50 22.79
CA GLY A 68 -9.34 13.68 22.25
C GLY A 68 -9.34 13.77 20.72
N LEU A 69 -8.57 12.91 20.05
CA LEU A 69 -8.54 12.77 18.60
C LEU A 69 -9.30 11.53 18.15
N THR A 70 -10.12 11.68 17.12
CA THR A 70 -10.76 10.56 16.43
C THR A 70 -10.43 10.62 14.94
N LEU A 71 -10.50 9.48 14.27
CA LEU A 71 -10.30 9.34 12.83
C LEU A 71 -11.57 8.74 12.24
N GLU A 72 -12.04 9.28 11.12
CA GLU A 72 -13.16 8.69 10.39
C GLU A 72 -12.78 7.31 9.86
N ASN A 73 -13.66 6.34 10.07
CA ASN A 73 -13.48 4.96 9.65
C ASN A 73 -14.73 4.48 8.90
N PRO A 74 -14.59 3.84 7.72
CA PRO A 74 -13.34 3.53 7.03
C PRO A 74 -12.61 4.78 6.53
N ILE A 75 -11.29 4.70 6.46
CA ILE A 75 -10.43 5.70 5.81
C ILE A 75 -10.69 5.64 4.30
N VAL A 76 -10.90 6.78 3.68
CA VAL A 76 -11.15 6.89 2.23
C VAL A 76 -9.84 6.99 1.44
N ALA A 77 -9.85 6.48 0.21
CA ALA A 77 -8.77 6.67 -0.74
C ALA A 77 -8.56 8.17 -1.05
N TYR A 78 -7.32 8.53 -1.38
CA TYR A 78 -6.97 9.84 -1.94
C TYR A 78 -6.62 9.70 -3.41
N VAL A 79 -7.25 10.50 -4.26
CA VAL A 79 -7.02 10.49 -5.70
C VAL A 79 -6.71 11.93 -6.15
N PRO A 80 -5.49 12.22 -6.66
CA PRO A 80 -5.10 13.57 -7.08
C PRO A 80 -6.03 14.19 -8.13
N GLU A 81 -6.66 13.35 -8.94
CA GLU A 81 -7.62 13.75 -9.98
C GLU A 81 -8.97 14.21 -9.40
N ASN A 82 -9.27 13.87 -8.14
CA ASN A 82 -10.46 14.31 -7.42
C ASN A 82 -10.11 14.77 -5.98
N PRO A 83 -9.45 15.93 -5.82
CA PRO A 83 -9.00 16.39 -4.51
C PRO A 83 -10.14 16.84 -3.59
N GLU A 84 -11.35 17.07 -4.14
CA GLU A 84 -12.54 17.49 -3.39
C GLU A 84 -12.91 16.50 -2.27
N ASP A 85 -12.65 15.20 -2.46
CA ASP A 85 -12.89 14.14 -1.45
C ASP A 85 -11.95 14.26 -0.23
N CYS A 86 -10.90 15.06 -0.35
CA CYS A 86 -9.93 15.36 0.70
C CYS A 86 -9.76 16.87 0.92
N ASP A 87 -10.85 17.64 0.84
CA ASP A 87 -10.90 19.07 1.14
C ASP A 87 -9.95 19.91 0.26
N ASP A 88 -10.00 19.63 -1.05
CA ASP A 88 -9.19 20.29 -2.08
C ASP A 88 -7.66 20.20 -1.84
N LYS A 89 -7.21 19.21 -1.06
CA LYS A 89 -5.77 19.02 -0.82
C LYS A 89 -5.06 18.40 -1.99
N TYR A 90 -3.97 19.03 -2.39
CA TYR A 90 -3.13 18.54 -3.49
C TYR A 90 -1.99 17.65 -2.99
N SER A 91 -1.35 16.94 -3.93
CA SER A 91 -0.35 15.93 -3.57
C SER A 91 0.92 16.49 -2.94
N ASP A 92 1.20 17.78 -3.08
CA ASP A 92 2.30 18.49 -2.40
C ASP A 92 1.99 18.81 -0.93
N GLU A 93 0.72 18.74 -0.52
CA GLU A 93 0.29 18.78 0.88
C GLU A 93 0.23 17.40 1.53
N ALA A 94 0.50 16.33 0.77
CA ALA A 94 0.48 14.97 1.28
C ALA A 94 1.63 14.71 2.26
N ASN A 95 1.29 13.98 3.32
CA ASN A 95 2.25 13.43 4.26
C ASN A 95 2.83 12.13 3.70
N GLY A 96 4.04 11.78 4.14
CA GLY A 96 4.72 10.58 3.67
C GLY A 96 5.26 10.71 2.24
N THR A 97 5.93 9.66 1.78
CA THR A 97 6.68 9.67 0.51
C THR A 97 6.46 8.41 -0.32
N GLY A 98 5.47 7.59 0.05
CA GLY A 98 5.02 6.51 -0.82
C GLY A 98 4.33 7.05 -2.08
N GLU A 99 3.98 6.17 -3.02
CA GLU A 99 3.34 6.58 -4.27
C GLU A 99 2.07 5.82 -4.62
N GLU A 100 1.82 4.63 -4.07
CA GLU A 100 0.78 3.74 -4.61
C GLU A 100 -0.33 3.38 -3.61
N VAL A 101 -0.08 3.52 -2.30
CA VAL A 101 -1.15 3.53 -1.30
C VAL A 101 -1.40 4.96 -0.86
N ARG A 102 -2.54 5.51 -1.27
CA ARG A 102 -2.89 6.92 -1.05
C ARG A 102 -4.22 7.02 -0.33
N VAL A 103 -4.23 7.63 0.85
CA VAL A 103 -5.45 7.77 1.66
C VAL A 103 -5.63 9.20 2.12
N CYS A 104 -6.86 9.59 2.42
CA CYS A 104 -7.17 10.81 3.14
C CYS A 104 -7.51 10.49 4.59
N LEU A 105 -6.66 10.89 5.53
CA LEU A 105 -6.95 10.78 6.95
C LEU A 105 -7.81 11.96 7.38
N ILE A 106 -9.03 11.69 7.82
CA ILE A 106 -9.97 12.73 8.25
C ILE A 106 -10.08 12.69 9.78
N PHE A 107 -9.33 13.56 10.43
CA PHE A 107 -9.28 13.67 11.87
C PHE A 107 -10.35 14.60 12.41
N ASN A 108 -10.87 14.29 13.59
CA ASN A 108 -11.73 15.18 14.36
C ASN A 108 -11.10 15.41 15.74
N ASN A 109 -10.70 16.66 16.02
CA ASN A 109 -10.17 17.08 17.31
C ASN A 109 -11.26 17.75 18.14
N THR A 110 -11.73 17.03 19.15
CA THR A 110 -12.85 17.45 20.03
C THR A 110 -12.41 18.37 21.17
N THR A 111 -11.13 18.70 21.24
CA THR A 111 -10.55 19.56 22.29
C THR A 111 -10.47 21.01 21.83
N SER A 112 -10.11 21.92 22.75
CA SER A 112 -9.91 23.35 22.45
C SER A 112 -8.47 23.70 22.09
N THR A 113 -7.57 22.73 21.95
CA THR A 113 -6.15 22.94 21.65
C THR A 113 -5.69 22.03 20.50
N PRO A 114 -4.69 22.44 19.70
CA PRO A 114 -4.12 21.55 18.69
C PRO A 114 -3.59 20.25 19.31
N ILE A 115 -3.79 19.13 18.62
CA ILE A 115 -3.24 17.82 18.99
C ILE A 115 -2.26 17.39 17.91
N THR A 116 -1.04 17.00 18.30
CA THR A 116 -0.11 16.34 17.37
C THR A 116 -0.35 14.84 17.39
N VAL A 117 -0.69 14.26 16.25
CA VAL A 117 -0.67 12.81 16.04
C VAL A 117 0.66 12.41 15.42
N THR A 118 1.30 11.40 16.01
CA THR A 118 2.55 10.83 15.52
C THR A 118 2.27 9.42 15.04
N LEU A 119 2.32 9.23 13.72
CA LEU A 119 2.20 7.92 13.09
C LEU A 119 3.61 7.28 13.07
N PRO A 120 3.82 6.14 13.75
CA PRO A 120 5.13 5.53 13.84
C PRO A 120 5.54 4.86 12.51
N PRO A 121 6.85 4.73 12.24
CA PRO A 121 7.29 3.83 11.18
C PRO A 121 6.82 2.40 11.48
N GLY A 122 6.47 1.68 10.42
CA GLY A 122 5.87 0.36 10.45
C GLY A 122 4.36 0.35 10.55
N LEU A 123 3.69 1.49 10.80
CA LEU A 123 2.22 1.55 10.85
C LEU A 123 1.63 1.11 9.50
N ILE A 124 0.73 0.13 9.56
CA ILE A 124 0.02 -0.39 8.39
C ILE A 124 -1.26 0.40 8.13
N LEU A 125 -1.48 0.79 6.89
CA LEU A 125 -2.79 1.15 6.36
C LEU A 125 -3.39 -0.12 5.75
N LYS A 126 -4.29 -0.77 6.49
CA LYS A 126 -4.87 -2.05 6.09
C LYS A 126 -5.98 -1.79 5.09
N SER A 127 -5.87 -2.34 3.88
CA SER A 127 -6.99 -2.35 2.94
C SER A 127 -8.09 -3.26 3.48
N THR A 128 -9.35 -2.83 3.31
CA THR A 128 -10.53 -3.66 3.58
C THR A 128 -10.79 -4.72 2.50
N SER A 129 -10.04 -4.67 1.39
CA SER A 129 -10.04 -5.63 0.29
C SER A 129 -8.71 -6.35 0.17
N ASP A 130 -8.75 -7.68 0.01
CA ASP A 130 -7.57 -8.51 -0.24
C ASP A 130 -7.02 -8.41 -1.67
N ASP A 131 -7.72 -7.72 -2.55
CA ASP A 131 -7.27 -7.47 -3.93
C ASP A 131 -6.47 -6.16 -4.03
N VAL A 132 -6.46 -5.36 -2.95
CA VAL A 132 -5.81 -4.05 -2.89
C VAL A 132 -4.67 -4.06 -1.87
N GLN A 133 -3.60 -3.34 -2.19
CA GLN A 133 -2.38 -3.22 -1.40
C GLN A 133 -2.66 -2.70 0.01
N ASN A 134 -2.06 -3.32 1.03
CA ASN A 134 -1.83 -2.63 2.29
C ASN A 134 -0.72 -1.59 2.09
N GLY A 135 -0.79 -0.49 2.84
CA GLY A 135 0.26 0.52 2.92
C GLY A 135 1.12 0.36 4.16
N ILE A 136 2.39 0.75 4.09
CA ILE A 136 3.27 0.91 5.25
C ILE A 136 3.92 2.29 5.29
N ILE A 137 3.93 2.89 6.47
CA ILE A 137 4.68 4.12 6.75
C ILE A 137 6.12 3.73 7.10
N VAL A 138 7.14 4.30 6.45
CA VAL A 138 8.56 3.91 6.66
C VAL A 138 9.37 4.92 7.49
N GLN A 139 8.82 6.11 7.73
CA GLN A 139 9.37 7.15 8.59
C GLN A 139 8.28 7.73 9.48
N THR A 140 8.63 8.25 10.65
CA THR A 140 7.68 8.95 11.50
C THR A 140 6.98 10.08 10.75
N VAL A 141 5.65 10.09 10.75
CA VAL A 141 4.83 11.19 10.23
C VAL A 141 4.19 11.91 11.40
N SER A 142 4.35 13.23 11.48
CA SER A 142 3.76 14.06 12.54
C SER A 142 2.79 15.07 11.94
N ILE A 143 1.54 15.01 12.34
CA ILE A 143 0.46 15.86 11.84
C ILE A 143 -0.10 16.66 13.00
N VAL A 144 -0.21 17.98 12.83
CA VAL A 144 -0.82 18.88 13.83
C VAL A 144 -2.28 19.10 13.45
N VAL A 145 -3.19 18.58 14.26
CA VAL A 145 -4.63 18.68 14.04
C VAL A 145 -5.19 19.87 14.84
N PRO A 146 -5.69 20.93 14.18
CA PRO A 146 -6.29 22.07 14.87
C PRO A 146 -7.56 21.69 15.65
N PRO A 147 -7.98 22.47 16.65
CA PRO A 147 -9.20 22.20 17.41
C PRO A 147 -10.47 22.47 16.58
N GLY A 148 -11.54 21.74 16.87
CA GLY A 148 -12.92 22.15 16.56
C GLY A 148 -13.46 21.80 15.17
N GLU A 149 -12.64 21.30 14.25
CA GLU A 149 -13.06 20.99 12.88
C GLU A 149 -12.51 19.64 12.38
N ARG A 150 -13.13 19.13 11.30
CA ARG A 150 -12.58 18.03 10.51
C ARG A 150 -11.28 18.52 9.88
N TYR A 151 -10.21 17.75 10.04
CA TYR A 151 -8.92 18.05 9.44
C TYR A 151 -8.53 16.93 8.50
N PHE A 152 -8.35 17.29 7.23
CA PHE A 152 -8.01 16.37 6.15
C PHE A 152 -6.50 16.32 5.98
N ALA A 153 -5.94 15.12 5.98
CA ALA A 153 -4.51 14.91 5.82
C ALA A 153 -4.27 13.79 4.79
N PRO A 154 -3.98 14.14 3.53
CA PRO A 154 -3.53 13.14 2.57
C PRO A 154 -2.24 12.49 3.09
N LEU A 155 -2.15 11.16 2.95
CA LEU A 155 -1.02 10.36 3.38
C LEU A 155 -0.68 9.34 2.29
N PHE A 156 0.58 9.33 1.86
CA PHE A 156 1.10 8.37 0.90
C PHE A 156 2.04 7.37 1.56
N ALA A 157 1.71 6.09 1.41
CA ALA A 157 2.41 4.96 2.00
C ALA A 157 2.97 4.02 0.92
N TYR A 158 3.89 3.17 1.34
CA TYR A 158 4.54 2.19 0.47
C TYR A 158 3.72 0.91 0.41
N CYS A 159 3.65 0.29 -0.77
CA CYS A 159 2.99 -0.99 -0.97
C CYS A 159 3.73 -2.13 -0.28
N VAL A 160 3.01 -3.08 0.32
CA VAL A 160 3.61 -4.26 0.94
C VAL A 160 3.17 -5.60 0.34
N ASN A 161 2.24 -5.60 -0.64
CA ASN A 161 1.66 -6.79 -1.28
C ASN A 161 1.81 -6.73 -2.81
N GLN A 162 2.99 -7.06 -3.34
CA GLN A 162 3.33 -6.87 -4.77
C GLN A 162 2.33 -7.49 -5.78
N ASP A 163 1.53 -8.49 -5.39
CA ASP A 163 0.53 -9.16 -6.22
C ASP A 163 -0.88 -8.53 -6.17
N ARG A 164 -1.05 -7.42 -5.45
CA ARG A 164 -2.32 -6.70 -5.31
C ARG A 164 -2.35 -5.39 -6.10
N SER A 165 -3.54 -4.91 -6.42
CA SER A 165 -3.77 -3.63 -7.09
C SER A 165 -3.42 -2.44 -6.18
N THR A 166 -2.96 -1.35 -6.80
CA THR A 166 -2.79 -0.05 -6.13
C THR A 166 -4.14 0.55 -5.72
N THR A 167 -4.12 1.62 -4.91
CA THR A 167 -5.35 2.29 -4.49
C THR A 167 -6.17 2.85 -5.66
N GLY A 168 -7.45 2.51 -5.71
CA GLY A 168 -8.50 3.13 -6.53
C GLY A 168 -9.46 4.00 -5.71
N LEU A 169 -10.37 4.70 -6.41
CA LEU A 169 -11.30 5.70 -5.84
C LEU A 169 -12.19 5.15 -4.72
N ASP A 170 -12.73 3.95 -4.91
CA ASP A 170 -13.71 3.37 -3.99
C ASP A 170 -13.06 2.54 -2.87
N ASP A 171 -11.74 2.45 -2.86
CA ASP A 171 -11.03 1.65 -1.85
C ASP A 171 -11.15 2.27 -0.47
N ARG A 172 -11.12 1.39 0.52
CA ARG A 172 -11.34 1.70 1.94
C ARG A 172 -10.28 1.04 2.78
N TYR A 173 -9.80 1.78 3.78
CA TYR A 173 -8.69 1.38 4.64
C TYR A 173 -9.04 1.53 6.12
N GLU A 174 -8.25 0.87 6.95
CA GLU A 174 -8.27 0.98 8.40
C GLU A 174 -6.84 1.19 8.92
N LEU A 175 -6.69 1.81 10.09
CA LEU A 175 -5.40 1.81 10.78
C LEU A 175 -5.12 0.40 11.32
N GLY A 176 -4.04 -0.20 10.86
CA GLY A 176 -3.52 -1.47 11.34
C GLY A 176 -2.51 -1.31 12.47
N PRO A 177 -1.87 -2.42 12.89
CA PRO A 177 -0.74 -2.36 13.82
C PRO A 177 0.52 -1.81 13.15
N ALA A 178 1.50 -1.45 13.97
CA ALA A 178 2.86 -1.18 13.54
C ALA A 178 3.70 -2.47 13.49
N VAL A 179 4.30 -2.76 12.34
CA VAL A 179 5.14 -3.95 12.13
C VAL A 179 6.38 -3.92 13.02
N THR A 180 6.61 -5.00 13.77
CA THR A 180 7.74 -5.13 14.70
C THR A 180 8.84 -6.09 14.20
N HIS A 181 8.71 -6.62 12.98
CA HIS A 181 9.67 -7.56 12.42
C HIS A 181 11.06 -6.90 12.24
N LYS A 182 12.12 -7.60 12.67
CA LYS A 182 13.51 -7.09 12.71
C LYS A 182 14.00 -6.49 11.39
N ASP A 183 13.61 -7.08 10.26
CA ASP A 183 14.07 -6.63 8.94
C ASP A 183 13.44 -5.29 8.58
N PHE A 184 12.16 -5.09 8.89
CA PHE A 184 11.52 -3.77 8.76
C PHE A 184 12.08 -2.75 9.74
N GLN A 185 12.40 -3.15 10.97
CA GLN A 185 13.05 -2.26 11.94
C GLN A 185 14.41 -1.76 11.44
N GLU A 186 15.15 -2.59 10.70
CA GLU A 186 16.38 -2.15 10.03
C GLU A 186 16.10 -1.12 8.91
N VAL A 187 15.09 -1.34 8.06
CA VAL A 187 14.66 -0.36 7.06
C VAL A 187 14.35 0.99 7.72
N PHE A 188 13.53 0.99 8.77
CA PHE A 188 13.12 2.22 9.45
C PHE A 188 14.32 2.93 10.09
N THR A 189 15.24 2.17 10.67
CA THR A 189 16.48 2.73 11.24
C THR A 189 17.35 3.38 10.18
N LEU A 190 17.52 2.72 9.01
CA LEU A 190 18.32 3.24 7.90
C LEU A 190 17.68 4.50 7.29
N LEU A 191 16.36 4.61 7.33
CA LEU A 191 15.61 5.75 6.81
C LEU A 191 15.42 6.88 7.84
N ALA A 192 15.65 6.63 9.12
CA ALA A 192 15.40 7.61 10.18
C ALA A 192 16.20 8.91 9.95
N GLY A 193 15.51 10.05 10.03
CA GLY A 193 16.10 11.38 9.89
C GLY A 193 16.51 11.79 8.46
N LYS A 194 16.39 10.90 7.47
CA LYS A 194 16.63 11.23 6.06
C LYS A 194 15.47 12.04 5.49
N LYS A 195 15.76 12.93 4.54
CA LYS A 195 14.73 13.63 3.77
C LYS A 195 14.43 12.82 2.50
N LEU A 196 13.37 12.02 2.52
CA LEU A 196 12.96 11.28 1.35
C LEU A 196 12.30 12.20 0.32
N THR A 197 12.77 12.11 -0.92
CA THR A 197 12.16 12.79 -2.06
C THR A 197 11.27 11.82 -2.84
N ARG A 198 10.42 12.34 -3.72
CA ARG A 198 9.65 11.48 -4.64
C ARG A 198 10.57 10.65 -5.54
N GLU A 199 11.72 11.17 -5.97
CA GLU A 199 12.67 10.37 -6.75
C GLU A 199 13.29 9.21 -5.96
N ALA A 200 13.27 9.26 -4.62
CA ALA A 200 13.70 8.16 -3.76
C ALA A 200 12.60 7.11 -3.54
N ALA A 201 11.32 7.46 -3.77
CA ALA A 201 10.18 6.61 -3.44
C ALA A 201 10.26 5.24 -4.14
N GLY A 202 10.51 5.21 -5.44
CA GLY A 202 10.65 3.95 -6.19
C GLY A 202 11.78 3.05 -5.65
N ARG A 203 12.91 3.64 -5.20
CA ARG A 203 14.01 2.86 -4.61
C ARG A 203 13.64 2.28 -3.25
N VAL A 204 12.97 3.06 -2.40
CA VAL A 204 12.47 2.59 -1.10
C VAL A 204 11.40 1.53 -1.31
N GLN A 205 10.50 1.70 -2.28
CA GLN A 205 9.44 0.74 -2.62
C GLN A 205 10.01 -0.63 -3.00
N THR A 206 11.07 -0.66 -3.80
CA THR A 206 11.78 -1.92 -4.13
C THR A 206 12.27 -2.63 -2.87
N VAL A 207 12.93 -1.91 -1.95
CA VAL A 207 13.42 -2.50 -0.70
C VAL A 207 12.27 -2.98 0.19
N VAL A 208 11.17 -2.21 0.29
CA VAL A 208 9.97 -2.60 1.03
C VAL A 208 9.39 -3.91 0.48
N HIS A 209 9.34 -4.09 -0.84
CA HIS A 209 8.86 -5.33 -1.46
C HIS A 209 9.77 -6.54 -1.18
N HIS A 210 11.10 -6.41 -1.27
CA HIS A 210 12.02 -7.50 -0.91
C HIS A 210 11.76 -7.95 0.53
N VAL A 211 11.67 -6.98 1.45
CA VAL A 211 11.45 -7.26 2.87
C VAL A 211 10.07 -7.87 3.11
N SER A 212 9.00 -7.32 2.54
CA SER A 212 7.63 -7.82 2.76
C SER A 212 7.41 -9.23 2.21
N GLN A 213 8.19 -9.63 1.21
CA GLN A 213 8.19 -10.99 0.66
C GLN A 213 9.03 -12.00 1.46
N GLY A 214 9.68 -11.58 2.54
CA GLY A 214 10.53 -12.46 3.33
C GLY A 214 11.93 -12.67 2.73
N GLU A 215 12.34 -11.85 1.77
CA GLU A 215 13.69 -11.93 1.17
C GLU A 215 14.75 -11.28 2.08
N GLY A 216 14.31 -10.49 3.07
CA GLY A 216 15.16 -9.73 3.97
C GLY A 216 15.81 -8.52 3.29
N LEU A 217 16.77 -7.88 3.97
CA LEU A 217 17.59 -6.84 3.36
C LEU A 217 18.87 -7.46 2.81
N SER A 218 19.13 -7.27 1.52
CA SER A 218 20.43 -7.59 0.92
C SER A 218 21.47 -6.49 1.22
N ALA A 219 22.73 -6.74 0.83
CA ALA A 219 23.76 -5.70 0.88
C ALA A 219 23.45 -4.53 -0.07
N ALA A 220 22.84 -4.81 -1.23
CA ALA A 220 22.45 -3.79 -2.20
C ALA A 220 21.28 -2.93 -1.69
N ASP A 221 20.32 -3.53 -1.00
CA ASP A 221 19.22 -2.79 -0.37
C ASP A 221 19.75 -1.83 0.71
N ARG A 222 20.64 -2.32 1.58
CA ARG A 222 21.29 -1.48 2.60
C ARG A 222 22.04 -0.32 1.97
N ALA A 223 22.86 -0.57 0.95
CA ALA A 223 23.59 0.47 0.23
C ALA A 223 22.64 1.50 -0.41
N THR A 224 21.52 1.03 -0.98
CA THR A 224 20.47 1.88 -1.54
C THR A 224 19.90 2.82 -0.50
N LEU A 225 19.42 2.30 0.64
CA LEU A 225 18.85 3.13 1.71
C LEU A 225 19.87 4.08 2.34
N GLN A 226 21.12 3.63 2.50
CA GLN A 226 22.19 4.46 3.06
C GLN A 226 22.55 5.65 2.18
N SER A 227 22.45 5.50 0.86
CA SER A 227 22.75 6.54 -0.12
C SER A 227 21.69 7.64 -0.27
N LEU A 228 20.51 7.45 0.34
CA LEU A 228 19.41 8.43 0.33
C LEU A 228 19.67 9.63 1.24
#